data_AF-A0A416D5K0-F1
#
_entry.id   AF-A0A416D5K0-F1
#
_cell.length_a   1.000
_cell.length_b   1.000
_cell.length_c   1.000
_cell.angle_alpha   90.00
_cell.angle_beta   90.00
_cell.angle_gamma   90.00
#
_symmetry.space_group_name_H-M   'P 1'
#
loop_
_entity.id
_entity.type
_entity.pdbx_description
1 polymer ?
#
loop_
_entity_poly.entity_id
_entity_poly.type
_entity_poly.pdbx_seq_one_letter_code
_entity_poly.pdbx_strand_id
1 'polypeptide(L)'
;MILATWGVHLRVARCFIDNLIAKKYHREFVIGSVAPDCGYGVKDSFGEFTPPPKITHWSPSGMKRDCRYNDFQKEYLNDKSNADYWFYLGYYVHLLTDIMWSVTMYMPTRVKYAEEYKKNPEFLKVIKKDWNDIDVWHLRSLTYHPTFDILKNAGEIKDYLPYYEHNQLTKQVKFIVDYYESYSSNTDREFEYTQKEDIQNFVECSCELLYKVLKEKRTYLIR
;
A
#
# COMPACT_ATOMS: atom_id res chain seq x y z
N MET A 1 13.17 -3.82 4.36
CA MET A 1 12.10 -2.81 4.27
C MET A 1 10.83 -3.38 4.85
N ILE A 2 10.06 -2.66 5.66
CA ILE A 2 8.77 -3.16 6.14
C ILE A 2 7.69 -2.20 5.70
N LEU A 3 6.83 -2.76 4.88
CA LEU A 3 5.76 -2.12 4.13
C LEU A 3 4.51 -2.12 5.00
N ALA A 4 3.65 -1.12 4.81
CA ALA A 4 2.26 -1.26 5.24
C ALA A 4 1.63 -2.45 4.51
N THR A 5 0.55 -3.00 5.06
CA THR A 5 -0.16 -4.08 4.37
C THR A 5 -0.94 -3.54 3.18
N TRP A 6 -1.26 -4.41 2.21
CA TRP A 6 -2.10 -4.01 1.08
C TRP A 6 -3.46 -3.48 1.54
N GLY A 7 -4.04 -4.05 2.61
CA GLY A 7 -5.30 -3.57 3.19
C GLY A 7 -5.21 -2.14 3.70
N VAL A 8 -4.09 -1.75 4.31
CA VAL A 8 -3.83 -0.35 4.68
C VAL A 8 -3.76 0.55 3.45
N HIS A 9 -3.03 0.16 2.40
CA HIS A 9 -2.98 0.93 1.15
C HIS A 9 -4.36 1.08 0.50
N LEU A 10 -5.17 0.02 0.49
CA LEU A 10 -6.53 0.03 -0.04
C LEU A 10 -7.47 0.92 0.77
N ARG A 11 -7.29 1.00 2.10
CA ARG A 11 -8.06 1.88 2.99
C ARG A 11 -7.67 3.34 2.78
N VAL A 12 -6.38 3.63 2.66
CA VAL A 12 -5.90 4.99 2.33
C VAL A 12 -6.38 5.39 0.94
N ALA A 13 -6.30 4.51 -0.06
CA ALA A 13 -6.79 4.78 -1.41
C ALA A 13 -8.30 5.06 -1.44
N ARG A 14 -9.08 4.36 -0.58
CA ARG A 14 -10.52 4.56 -0.44
C ARG A 14 -10.86 6.02 -0.09
N CYS A 15 -10.12 6.63 0.82
CA CYS A 15 -10.31 8.05 1.17
C CYS A 15 -10.37 8.91 -0.10
N PHE A 16 -9.41 8.75 -1.03
CA PHE A 16 -9.32 9.59 -2.21
C PHE A 16 -10.42 9.31 -3.24
N ILE A 17 -10.76 8.06 -3.49
CA ILE A 17 -11.80 7.72 -4.48
C ILE A 17 -13.20 8.10 -4.00
N ASP A 18 -13.44 8.08 -2.68
CA ASP A 18 -14.72 8.48 -2.09
C ASP A 18 -14.93 10.00 -2.10
N ASN A 19 -13.85 10.81 -2.12
CA ASN A 19 -13.94 12.25 -1.88
C ASN A 19 -13.37 13.17 -2.97
N LEU A 20 -12.41 12.72 -3.78
CA LEU A 20 -11.67 13.60 -4.70
C LEU A 20 -11.57 13.12 -6.14
N ILE A 21 -11.51 11.81 -6.36
CA ILE A 21 -11.19 11.25 -7.66
C ILE A 21 -12.46 10.96 -8.43
N ALA A 22 -12.55 11.42 -9.68
CA ALA A 22 -13.68 11.10 -10.54
C ALA A 22 -13.75 9.58 -10.80
N LYS A 23 -14.96 9.01 -10.77
CA LYS A 23 -15.22 7.57 -10.87
C LYS A 23 -14.48 6.87 -12.02
N LYS A 24 -14.37 7.53 -13.17
CA LYS A 24 -13.66 7.00 -14.35
C LYS A 24 -12.17 6.72 -14.16
N TYR A 25 -11.56 7.22 -13.09
CA TYR A 25 -10.13 7.05 -12.77
C TYR A 25 -9.89 6.24 -11.50
N HIS A 26 -10.96 5.75 -10.84
CA HIS A 26 -10.83 4.97 -9.61
C HIS A 26 -10.00 3.70 -9.85
N ARG A 27 -10.20 3.04 -10.99
CA ARG A 27 -9.48 1.81 -11.35
C ARG A 27 -7.97 2.03 -11.36
N GLU A 28 -7.51 3.00 -12.14
CA GLU A 28 -6.08 3.28 -12.32
C GLU A 28 -5.44 3.69 -10.99
N PHE A 29 -6.10 4.58 -10.24
CA PHE A 29 -5.60 5.03 -8.95
C PHE A 29 -5.46 3.90 -7.93
N VAL A 30 -6.46 3.03 -7.81
CA VAL A 30 -6.42 1.91 -6.86
C VAL A 30 -5.37 0.88 -7.25
N ILE A 31 -5.25 0.53 -8.54
CA ILE A 31 -4.17 -0.34 -9.02
C ILE A 31 -2.80 0.30 -8.72
N GLY A 32 -2.65 1.60 -8.96
CA GLY A 32 -1.43 2.34 -8.62
C GLY A 32 -1.05 2.25 -7.15
N SER A 33 -2.04 2.28 -6.24
CA SER A 33 -1.81 2.21 -4.80
C SER A 33 -1.27 0.89 -4.27
N VAL A 34 -1.26 -0.17 -5.07
CA VAL A 34 -0.66 -1.48 -4.73
C VAL A 34 0.50 -1.87 -5.66
N ALA A 35 0.70 -1.13 -6.75
CA ALA A 35 1.72 -1.42 -7.75
C ALA A 35 3.15 -1.54 -7.17
N PRO A 36 3.62 -0.70 -6.23
CA PRO A 36 5.00 -0.83 -5.71
C PRO A 36 5.31 -2.20 -5.09
N ASP A 37 4.28 -2.89 -4.59
CA ASP A 37 4.37 -4.23 -4.02
C ASP A 37 4.21 -5.36 -5.03
N CYS A 38 4.01 -5.06 -6.32
CA CYS A 38 3.83 -6.05 -7.38
C CYS A 38 5.17 -6.63 -7.90
N GLY A 39 6.19 -6.78 -7.05
CA GLY A 39 7.39 -7.55 -7.38
C GLY A 39 7.12 -9.06 -7.26
N TYR A 40 7.65 -9.89 -8.15
CA TYR A 40 7.61 -11.34 -7.95
C TYR A 40 8.57 -11.75 -6.84
N GLY A 41 8.06 -12.35 -5.77
CA GLY A 41 8.88 -13.15 -4.88
C GLY A 41 8.95 -14.60 -5.39
N VAL A 42 10.01 -15.34 -5.07
CA VAL A 42 9.94 -16.81 -5.11
C VAL A 42 8.80 -17.24 -4.17
N LYS A 43 7.96 -18.19 -4.58
CA LYS A 43 6.81 -18.68 -3.79
C LYS A 43 7.23 -18.96 -2.35
N ASP A 44 6.49 -18.41 -1.38
CA ASP A 44 6.73 -18.52 0.07
C ASP A 44 8.07 -17.96 0.60
N SER A 45 8.80 -17.19 -0.21
CA SER A 45 10.00 -16.49 0.26
C SER A 45 9.64 -15.13 0.85
N PHE A 46 10.19 -14.85 2.03
CA PHE A 46 10.47 -13.49 2.49
C PHE A 46 11.63 -12.86 1.66
N GLY A 47 11.80 -13.31 0.41
CA GLY A 47 13.04 -13.29 -0.38
C GLY A 47 13.08 -12.26 -1.49
N GLU A 48 14.10 -12.37 -2.34
CA GLU A 48 14.43 -11.41 -3.39
C GLU A 48 13.27 -11.21 -4.37
N PHE A 49 12.73 -10.00 -4.39
CA PHE A 49 11.67 -9.62 -5.31
C PHE A 49 12.25 -9.19 -6.66
N THR A 50 11.53 -9.48 -7.74
CA THR A 50 11.84 -8.96 -9.09
C THR A 50 10.64 -8.17 -9.63
N PRO A 51 10.77 -6.84 -9.83
CA PRO A 51 11.91 -6.00 -9.47
C PRO A 51 12.09 -5.88 -7.96
N PRO A 52 13.33 -5.62 -7.50
CA PRO A 52 13.59 -5.53 -6.08
C PRO A 52 13.00 -4.24 -5.51
N PRO A 53 12.73 -4.21 -4.19
CA PRO A 53 12.04 -3.06 -3.61
C PRO A 53 12.85 -1.76 -3.67
N LYS A 54 14.18 -1.85 -3.82
CA LYS A 54 15.03 -0.67 -4.08
C LYS A 54 14.65 0.09 -5.35
N ILE A 55 14.06 -0.60 -6.33
CA ILE A 55 13.54 -0.04 -7.58
C ILE A 55 12.08 0.36 -7.38
N THR A 56 11.21 -0.56 -6.99
CA THR A 56 9.76 -0.28 -6.94
C THR A 56 9.41 0.75 -5.85
N HIS A 57 10.13 0.81 -4.75
CA HIS A 57 9.88 1.80 -3.70
C HIS A 57 10.76 3.03 -3.77
N TRP A 58 11.51 3.19 -4.88
CA TRP A 58 12.36 4.36 -5.12
C TRP A 58 13.32 4.63 -3.96
N SER A 59 13.85 3.57 -3.35
CA SER A 59 14.60 3.61 -2.11
C SER A 59 15.96 2.96 -2.37
N PRO A 60 17.01 3.74 -2.70
CA PRO A 60 18.29 3.18 -3.15
C PRO A 60 18.90 2.15 -2.18
N SER A 61 18.79 2.36 -0.88
CA SER A 61 19.22 1.40 0.16
C SER A 61 18.18 0.33 0.51
N GLY A 62 16.98 0.42 -0.03
CA GLY A 62 15.82 -0.38 0.36
C GLY A 62 15.25 -0.01 1.74
N MET A 63 15.63 1.13 2.32
CA MET A 63 15.07 1.67 3.55
C MET A 63 14.15 2.86 3.29
N LYS A 64 12.95 2.89 3.88
CA LYS A 64 11.97 3.96 3.65
C LYS A 64 12.48 5.40 3.85
N ARG A 65 13.46 5.60 4.75
CA ARG A 65 14.08 6.90 5.02
C ARG A 65 14.76 7.56 3.81
N ASP A 66 15.14 6.78 2.79
CA ASP A 66 15.77 7.30 1.58
C ASP A 66 14.87 7.20 0.34
N CYS A 67 13.57 6.97 0.54
CA CYS A 67 12.59 6.96 -0.55
C CYS A 67 12.62 8.30 -1.29
N ARG A 68 12.90 8.24 -2.59
CA ARG A 68 13.01 9.36 -3.52
C ARG A 68 11.64 9.68 -4.13
N TYR A 69 10.60 9.78 -3.30
CA TYR A 69 9.22 10.06 -3.74
C TYR A 69 9.10 11.38 -4.51
N ASN A 70 9.93 12.40 -4.19
CA ASN A 70 9.99 13.65 -4.95
C ASN A 70 10.52 13.46 -6.38
N ASP A 71 11.44 12.51 -6.59
CA ASP A 71 11.97 12.21 -7.92
C ASP A 71 10.93 11.42 -8.73
N PHE A 72 10.25 10.46 -8.12
CA PHE A 72 9.09 9.78 -8.73
C PHE A 72 8.01 10.78 -9.14
N GLN A 73 7.67 11.73 -8.25
CA GLN A 73 6.71 12.78 -8.56
C GLN A 73 7.14 13.56 -9.80
N LYS A 74 8.38 14.05 -9.86
CA LYS A 74 8.87 14.86 -10.99
C LYS A 74 8.86 14.08 -12.30
N GLU A 75 9.13 12.78 -12.25
CA GLU A 75 9.23 11.94 -13.44
C GLU A 75 7.86 11.54 -14.00
N TYR A 76 6.90 11.19 -13.12
CA TYR A 76 5.65 10.56 -13.54
C TYR A 76 4.40 11.43 -13.34
N LEU A 77 4.41 12.36 -12.38
CA LEU A 77 3.27 13.25 -12.12
C LEU A 77 3.45 14.56 -12.89
N ASN A 78 2.84 14.60 -14.08
CA ASN A 78 2.73 15.79 -14.93
C ASN A 78 1.33 16.43 -14.82
N ASP A 79 1.13 17.57 -15.49
CA ASP A 79 -0.14 18.32 -15.43
C ASP A 79 -1.31 17.68 -16.22
N LYS A 80 -1.09 16.56 -16.92
CA LYS A 80 -2.12 15.91 -17.74
C LYS A 80 -2.89 14.89 -16.91
N SER A 81 -4.16 15.17 -16.63
CA SER A 81 -5.07 14.26 -15.92
C SER A 81 -5.62 13.14 -16.83
N ASN A 82 -4.74 12.29 -17.36
CA ASN A 82 -5.10 11.07 -18.10
C ASN A 82 -5.08 9.82 -17.19
N ALA A 83 -5.44 8.65 -17.73
CA ALA A 83 -5.45 7.39 -16.99
C ALA A 83 -4.10 7.08 -16.31
N ASP A 84 -2.99 7.26 -17.03
CA ASP A 84 -1.64 7.06 -16.52
C ASP A 84 -1.32 7.94 -15.31
N TYR A 85 -1.70 9.23 -15.36
CA TYR A 85 -1.51 10.15 -14.23
C TYR A 85 -2.17 9.64 -12.95
N TRP A 86 -3.39 9.09 -13.04
CA TRP A 86 -4.09 8.59 -11.86
C TRP A 86 -3.47 7.31 -11.31
N PHE A 87 -2.97 6.43 -12.17
CA PHE A 87 -2.14 5.31 -11.74
C PHE A 87 -0.89 5.79 -11.00
N TYR A 88 -0.13 6.73 -11.58
CA TYR A 88 1.07 7.26 -10.93
C TYR A 88 0.74 8.01 -9.64
N LEU A 89 -0.42 8.66 -9.54
CA LEU A 89 -0.83 9.31 -8.30
C LEU A 89 -1.12 8.29 -7.21
N GLY A 90 -1.76 7.17 -7.54
CA GLY A 90 -1.95 6.05 -6.62
C GLY A 90 -0.61 5.49 -6.14
N TYR A 91 0.34 5.31 -7.06
CA TYR A 91 1.70 4.87 -6.77
C TYR A 91 2.42 5.83 -5.83
N TYR A 92 2.32 7.14 -6.10
CA TYR A 92 2.91 8.17 -5.25
C TYR A 92 2.30 8.18 -3.84
N VAL A 93 0.97 8.04 -3.75
CA VAL A 93 0.26 7.91 -2.46
C VAL A 93 0.78 6.69 -1.69
N HIS A 94 0.96 5.55 -2.35
CA HIS A 94 1.56 4.37 -1.72
C HIS A 94 2.93 4.68 -1.11
N LEU A 95 3.85 5.29 -1.88
CA LEU A 95 5.19 5.61 -1.39
C LEU A 95 5.14 6.47 -0.11
N LEU A 96 4.25 7.46 -0.09
CA LEU A 96 4.08 8.31 1.09
C LEU A 96 3.43 7.55 2.26
N THR A 97 2.41 6.73 2.03
CA THR A 97 1.77 5.89 3.05
C THR A 97 2.81 5.00 3.73
N ASP A 98 3.71 4.42 2.97
CA ASP A 98 4.78 3.57 3.49
C ASP A 98 5.81 4.32 4.34
N ILE A 99 6.17 5.54 3.94
CA ILE A 99 7.05 6.41 4.74
C ILE A 99 6.37 6.72 6.08
N MET A 100 5.09 7.10 6.04
CA MET A 100 4.30 7.38 7.23
C MET A 100 4.23 6.14 8.13
N TRP A 101 3.88 4.97 7.57
CA TRP A 101 3.81 3.71 8.28
C TRP A 101 5.13 3.35 8.96
N SER A 102 6.24 3.56 8.26
CA SER A 102 7.57 3.30 8.82
C SER A 102 7.82 4.12 10.08
N VAL A 103 7.42 5.39 10.09
CA VAL A 103 7.68 6.34 11.19
C VAL A 103 6.69 6.16 12.34
N THR A 104 5.42 5.94 12.05
CA THR A 104 4.34 5.97 13.07
C THR A 104 4.00 4.60 13.62
N MET A 105 4.20 3.54 12.84
CA MET A 105 3.85 2.17 13.24
C MET A 105 5.11 1.35 13.46
N TYR A 106 5.89 1.13 12.39
CA TYR A 106 6.97 0.16 12.41
C TYR A 106 8.12 0.53 13.37
N MET A 107 8.65 1.75 13.30
CA MET A 107 9.75 2.17 14.18
C MET A 107 9.36 2.16 15.68
N PRO A 108 8.21 2.71 16.09
CA PRO A 108 7.73 2.59 17.47
C PRO A 108 7.58 1.13 17.92
N THR A 109 7.02 0.25 17.09
CA THR A 109 6.94 -1.19 17.38
C THR A 109 8.32 -1.81 17.60
N ARG A 110 9.33 -1.45 16.80
CA ARG A 110 10.71 -1.95 16.96
C ARG A 110 11.34 -1.52 18.28
N VAL A 111 11.04 -0.32 18.75
CA VAL A 111 11.51 0.19 20.04
C VAL A 111 10.78 -0.49 21.19
N LYS A 112 9.44 -0.56 21.10
CA LYS A 112 8.59 -1.15 22.15
C LYS A 112 8.93 -2.62 22.42
N TYR A 113 9.17 -3.40 21.36
CA TYR A 113 9.43 -4.84 21.46
C TYR A 113 10.90 -5.21 21.21
N ALA A 114 11.83 -4.33 21.59
CA ALA A 114 13.25 -4.50 21.31
C ALA A 114 13.83 -5.80 21.90
N GLU A 115 13.36 -6.22 23.09
CA GLU A 115 13.82 -7.45 23.74
C GLU A 115 13.30 -8.71 23.05
N GLU A 116 12.06 -8.70 22.56
CA GLU A 116 11.47 -9.78 21.77
C GLU A 116 12.21 -9.93 20.44
N TYR A 117 12.57 -8.82 19.79
CA TYR A 117 13.39 -8.84 18.57
C TYR A 117 14.81 -9.38 18.80
N LYS A 118 15.40 -9.17 19.98
CA LYS A 118 16.70 -9.79 20.34
C LYS A 118 16.59 -11.30 20.48
N LYS A 119 15.48 -11.79 21.03
CA LYS A 119 15.22 -13.24 21.24
C LYS A 119 14.82 -13.94 19.94
N ASN A 120 14.05 -13.26 19.10
CA ASN A 120 13.54 -13.78 17.84
C ASN A 120 13.68 -12.71 16.73
N PRO A 121 14.69 -12.82 15.84
CA PRO A 121 14.85 -11.89 14.72
C PRO A 121 13.61 -11.82 13.81
N GLU A 122 12.83 -12.90 13.74
CA GLU A 122 11.61 -13.03 12.93
C GLU A 122 10.34 -12.58 13.68
N PHE A 123 10.47 -11.96 14.87
CA PHE A 123 9.33 -11.54 15.69
C PHE A 123 8.36 -10.62 14.97
N LEU A 124 8.84 -9.88 13.95
CA LEU A 124 7.97 -9.08 13.09
C LEU A 124 6.87 -9.92 12.43
N LYS A 125 7.12 -11.19 12.08
CA LYS A 125 6.09 -12.06 11.48
C LYS A 125 4.92 -12.27 12.42
N VAL A 126 5.19 -12.32 13.73
CA VAL A 126 4.16 -12.42 14.76
C VAL A 126 3.30 -11.16 14.76
N ILE A 127 3.93 -9.98 14.73
CA ILE A 127 3.22 -8.70 14.69
C ILE A 127 2.45 -8.51 13.37
N LYS A 128 3.05 -8.87 12.23
CA LYS A 128 2.40 -8.83 10.91
C LYS A 128 1.16 -9.70 10.84
N LYS A 129 1.09 -10.78 11.64
CA LYS A 129 -0.13 -11.58 11.76
C LYS A 129 -1.29 -10.75 12.29
N ASP A 130 -1.08 -9.86 13.27
CA ASP A 130 -2.11 -8.92 13.71
C ASP A 130 -2.54 -8.01 12.56
N TRP A 131 -1.59 -7.43 11.83
CA TRP A 131 -1.92 -6.53 10.71
C TRP A 131 -2.74 -7.22 9.62
N ASN A 132 -2.34 -8.42 9.20
CA ASN A 132 -3.04 -9.20 8.19
C ASN A 132 -4.42 -9.65 8.67
N ASP A 133 -4.55 -10.08 9.92
CA ASP A 133 -5.83 -10.50 10.49
C ASP A 133 -6.79 -9.30 10.63
N ILE A 134 -6.27 -8.11 10.97
CA ILE A 134 -7.05 -6.85 11.03
C ILE A 134 -7.50 -6.42 9.64
N ASP A 135 -6.65 -6.54 8.62
CA ASP A 135 -7.04 -6.29 7.22
C ASP A 135 -8.22 -7.18 6.83
N VAL A 136 -8.12 -8.48 7.09
CA VAL A 136 -9.18 -9.44 6.76
C VAL A 136 -10.44 -9.17 7.57
N TRP A 137 -10.32 -8.85 8.86
CA TRP A 137 -11.47 -8.43 9.67
C TRP A 137 -12.16 -7.22 9.05
N HIS A 138 -11.39 -6.19 8.65
CA HIS A 138 -11.95 -4.99 8.02
C HIS A 138 -12.63 -5.33 6.70
N LEU A 139 -11.97 -6.13 5.84
CA LEU A 139 -12.51 -6.61 4.57
C LEU A 139 -13.72 -7.54 4.72
N ARG A 140 -13.96 -8.15 5.88
CA ARG A 140 -15.18 -8.95 6.12
C ARG A 140 -16.29 -8.15 6.80
N SER A 141 -15.94 -7.05 7.46
CA SER A 141 -16.89 -6.24 8.23
C SER A 141 -17.74 -5.29 7.40
N LEU A 142 -17.35 -4.99 6.15
CA LEU A 142 -18.13 -4.09 5.29
C LEU A 142 -18.97 -4.90 4.30
N THR A 143 -20.11 -4.35 3.93
CA THR A 143 -20.94 -4.91 2.86
C THR A 143 -20.45 -4.49 1.47
N TYR A 144 -19.57 -3.49 1.39
CA TYR A 144 -19.03 -2.94 0.15
C TYR A 144 -17.59 -2.42 0.32
N HIS A 145 -16.71 -2.89 -0.57
CA HIS A 145 -15.27 -2.60 -0.55
C HIS A 145 -14.84 -2.02 -1.90
N PRO A 146 -15.09 -0.72 -2.17
CA PRO A 146 -14.88 -0.14 -3.49
C PRO A 146 -13.47 -0.39 -4.04
N THR A 147 -12.44 -0.25 -3.20
CA THR A 147 -11.05 -0.48 -3.61
C THR A 147 -10.72 -1.96 -3.83
N PHE A 148 -11.22 -2.87 -2.99
CA PHE A 148 -11.00 -4.31 -3.17
C PHE A 148 -11.80 -4.86 -4.37
N ASP A 149 -13.04 -4.42 -4.55
CA ASP A 149 -13.88 -4.76 -5.69
C ASP A 149 -13.26 -4.27 -7.01
N ILE A 150 -12.62 -3.09 -7.00
CA ILE A 150 -11.85 -2.60 -8.14
C ILE A 150 -10.68 -3.55 -8.46
N LEU A 151 -9.93 -4.02 -7.47
CA LEU A 151 -8.85 -4.99 -7.70
C LEU A 151 -9.37 -6.32 -8.24
N LYS A 152 -10.45 -6.84 -7.65
CA LYS A 152 -11.10 -8.09 -8.07
C LYS A 152 -11.56 -8.05 -9.53
N ASN A 153 -12.03 -6.88 -9.97
CA ASN A 153 -12.52 -6.64 -11.33
C ASN A 153 -11.51 -5.90 -12.21
N ALA A 154 -10.22 -5.87 -11.83
CA ALA A 154 -9.22 -5.07 -12.53
C ALA A 154 -9.03 -5.50 -13.99
N GLY A 155 -9.22 -6.77 -14.33
CA GLY A 155 -8.95 -7.30 -15.67
C GLY A 155 -7.48 -7.14 -16.06
N GLU A 156 -7.19 -6.96 -17.35
CA GLU A 156 -5.83 -6.73 -17.83
C GLU A 156 -5.32 -5.33 -17.45
N ILE A 157 -4.12 -5.28 -16.88
CA ILE A 157 -3.48 -4.05 -16.43
C ILE A 157 -2.35 -3.71 -17.39
N LYS A 158 -2.38 -2.47 -17.89
CA LYS A 158 -1.30 -1.90 -18.70
C LYS A 158 0.05 -2.00 -17.99
N ASP A 159 1.11 -2.26 -18.74
CA ASP A 159 2.49 -2.18 -18.26
C ASP A 159 2.89 -0.70 -18.11
N TYR A 160 2.65 -0.12 -16.93
CA TYR A 160 2.86 1.32 -16.69
C TYR A 160 4.32 1.72 -16.54
N LEU A 161 5.14 0.88 -15.91
CA LEU A 161 6.51 1.22 -15.55
C LEU A 161 7.48 0.23 -16.19
N PRO A 162 8.59 0.71 -16.76
CA PRO A 162 9.49 -0.10 -17.60
C PRO A 162 10.24 -1.19 -16.82
N TYR A 163 10.23 -1.12 -15.48
CA TYR A 163 10.83 -2.15 -14.65
C TYR A 163 9.92 -3.35 -14.41
N TYR A 164 8.60 -3.26 -14.65
CA TYR A 164 7.75 -4.45 -14.59
C TYR A 164 7.86 -5.25 -15.88
N GLU A 165 7.89 -6.57 -15.76
CA GLU A 165 7.73 -7.45 -16.90
C GLU A 165 6.31 -7.34 -17.45
N HIS A 166 6.14 -7.73 -18.73
CA HIS A 166 4.83 -7.77 -19.35
C HIS A 166 3.83 -8.57 -18.51
N ASN A 167 2.66 -7.97 -18.26
CA ASN A 167 1.55 -8.57 -17.53
C ASN A 167 1.84 -8.84 -16.03
N GLN A 168 2.94 -8.33 -15.48
CA GLN A 168 3.31 -8.56 -14.08
C GLN A 168 2.32 -7.92 -13.10
N LEU A 169 1.89 -6.68 -13.36
CA LEU A 169 0.91 -5.99 -12.52
C LEU A 169 -0.41 -6.77 -12.44
N THR A 170 -0.91 -7.27 -13.57
CA THR A 170 -2.12 -8.11 -13.62
C THR A 170 -1.99 -9.35 -12.75
N LYS A 171 -0.88 -10.09 -12.87
CA LYS A 171 -0.65 -11.32 -12.07
C LYS A 171 -0.57 -11.02 -10.58
N GLN A 172 0.07 -9.92 -10.20
CA GLN A 172 0.26 -9.56 -8.80
C GLN A 172 -1.01 -9.00 -8.16
N VAL A 173 -1.78 -8.17 -8.87
CA VAL A 173 -3.10 -7.75 -8.40
C VAL A 173 -4.01 -8.95 -8.19
N LYS A 174 -3.99 -9.94 -9.10
CA LYS A 174 -4.71 -11.19 -8.89
C LYS A 174 -4.22 -11.94 -7.65
N PHE A 175 -2.91 -12.04 -7.43
CA PHE A 175 -2.34 -12.66 -6.24
C PHE A 175 -2.79 -11.97 -4.94
N ILE A 176 -2.85 -10.64 -4.91
CA ILE A 176 -3.35 -9.87 -3.75
C ILE A 176 -4.81 -10.21 -3.45
N VAL A 177 -5.64 -10.30 -4.50
CA VAL A 177 -7.05 -10.70 -4.36
C VAL A 177 -7.16 -12.13 -3.85
N ASP A 178 -6.48 -13.07 -4.48
CA ASP A 178 -6.47 -14.48 -4.10
C ASP A 178 -5.98 -14.67 -2.65
N TYR A 179 -4.98 -13.89 -2.22
CA TYR A 179 -4.48 -13.87 -0.85
C TYR A 179 -5.61 -13.52 0.12
N TYR A 180 -6.27 -12.38 -0.03
CA TYR A 180 -7.32 -11.96 0.92
C TYR A 180 -8.58 -12.82 0.87
N GLU A 181 -8.95 -13.36 -0.30
CA GLU A 181 -10.10 -14.27 -0.43
C GLU A 181 -9.84 -15.63 0.23
N SER A 182 -8.61 -16.14 0.16
CA SER A 182 -8.23 -17.45 0.73
C SER A 182 -7.63 -17.38 2.14
N TYR A 183 -7.34 -16.18 2.65
CA TYR A 183 -6.68 -16.02 3.94
C TYR A 183 -7.55 -16.56 5.09
N SER A 184 -7.05 -17.61 5.74
CA SER A 184 -7.64 -18.13 6.96
C SER A 184 -7.20 -17.27 8.14
N SER A 185 -8.10 -16.40 8.60
CA SER A 185 -7.92 -15.60 9.81
C SER A 185 -8.89 -16.06 10.90
N ASN A 186 -8.40 -16.09 12.13
CA ASN A 186 -9.25 -16.04 13.31
C ASN A 186 -9.38 -14.57 13.71
N THR A 187 -10.43 -13.89 13.24
CA THR A 187 -10.65 -12.45 13.50
C THR A 187 -11.21 -12.15 14.88
N ASP A 188 -11.60 -13.19 15.63
CA ASP A 188 -12.22 -13.09 16.96
C ASP A 188 -11.21 -13.27 18.10
N ARG A 189 -9.94 -13.52 17.77
CA ARG A 189 -8.85 -13.54 18.76
C ARG A 189 -8.52 -12.12 19.24
N GLU A 190 -7.89 -12.04 20.40
CA GLU A 190 -7.22 -10.82 20.83
C GLU A 190 -5.99 -10.53 19.96
N PHE A 191 -5.84 -9.25 19.59
CA PHE A 191 -4.65 -8.75 18.91
C PHE A 191 -3.68 -8.23 19.98
N GLU A 192 -2.52 -8.86 20.11
CA GLU A 192 -1.58 -8.59 21.22
C GLU A 192 -0.68 -7.38 20.94
N TYR A 193 -0.30 -7.19 19.68
CA TYR A 193 0.76 -6.27 19.27
C TYR A 193 0.26 -5.02 18.56
N THR A 194 -0.92 -5.09 17.93
CA THR A 194 -1.53 -3.94 17.23
C THR A 194 -3.04 -4.05 17.31
N GLN A 195 -3.70 -3.00 17.80
CA GLN A 195 -5.16 -2.93 17.89
C GLN A 195 -5.78 -2.46 16.58
N LYS A 196 -7.09 -2.72 16.40
CA LYS A 196 -7.85 -2.24 15.23
C LYS A 196 -7.85 -0.72 15.14
N GLU A 197 -7.94 -0.07 16.29
CA GLU A 197 -7.95 1.37 16.48
C GLU A 197 -6.60 1.98 16.07
N ASP A 198 -5.48 1.31 16.32
CA ASP A 198 -4.15 1.78 15.89
C ASP A 198 -4.09 1.91 14.36
N ILE A 199 -4.61 0.90 13.64
CA ILE A 199 -4.67 0.93 12.17
C ILE A 199 -5.67 1.98 11.69
N GLN A 200 -6.84 2.10 12.35
CA GLN A 200 -7.83 3.11 12.00
C GLN A 200 -7.27 4.53 12.14
N ASN A 201 -6.65 4.84 13.28
CA ASN A 201 -6.00 6.12 13.53
C ASN A 201 -4.91 6.40 12.49
N PHE A 202 -4.10 5.38 12.15
CA PHE A 202 -3.10 5.51 11.10
C PHE A 202 -3.72 5.91 9.75
N VAL A 203 -4.80 5.22 9.34
CA VAL A 203 -5.48 5.49 8.07
C VAL A 203 -6.05 6.91 8.05
N GLU A 204 -6.75 7.32 9.12
CA GLU A 204 -7.33 8.66 9.23
C GLU A 204 -6.26 9.76 9.15
N CYS A 205 -5.22 9.67 9.98
CA CYS A 205 -4.10 10.62 9.93
C CYS A 205 -3.40 10.63 8.57
N SER A 206 -3.24 9.46 7.94
CA SER A 206 -2.66 9.35 6.59
C SER A 206 -3.51 10.06 5.57
N CYS A 207 -4.83 9.84 5.58
CA CYS A 207 -5.74 10.51 4.66
C CYS A 207 -5.65 12.04 4.84
N GLU A 208 -5.75 12.57 6.06
CA GLU A 208 -5.67 14.01 6.32
C GLU A 208 -4.34 14.65 5.85
N LEU A 209 -3.21 14.03 6.17
CA LEU A 209 -1.90 14.58 5.82
C LEU A 209 -1.66 14.52 4.32
N LEU A 210 -2.02 13.40 3.68
CA LEU A 210 -1.90 13.25 2.24
C LEU A 210 -2.86 14.19 1.49
N TYR A 211 -4.05 14.46 2.03
CA TYR A 211 -4.94 15.50 1.50
C TYR A 211 -4.27 16.87 1.49
N LYS A 212 -3.61 17.25 2.59
CA LYS A 212 -2.87 18.53 2.67
C LYS A 212 -1.74 18.56 1.65
N VAL A 213 -0.92 17.52 1.59
CA VAL A 213 0.19 17.39 0.63
C VAL A 213 -0.31 17.50 -0.81
N LEU A 214 -1.39 16.80 -1.16
CA LEU A 214 -1.94 16.86 -2.51
C LEU A 214 -2.61 18.21 -2.80
N LYS A 215 -3.28 18.84 -1.83
CA LYS A 215 -3.92 20.15 -2.00
C LYS A 215 -2.91 21.28 -2.17
N GLU A 216 -1.86 21.31 -1.35
CA GLU A 216 -0.75 22.27 -1.46
C GLU A 216 -0.02 22.15 -2.80
N LYS A 217 0.03 20.93 -3.36
CA LYS A 217 0.61 20.66 -4.68
C LYS A 217 -0.39 20.89 -5.84
N ARG A 218 -1.69 21.00 -5.58
CA ARG A 218 -2.79 21.10 -6.56
C ARG A 218 -3.45 22.48 -6.64
N THR A 219 -2.72 23.58 -6.54
CA THR A 219 -3.28 24.92 -6.86
C THR A 219 -3.88 25.02 -8.29
N TYR A 220 -3.79 23.97 -9.13
CA TYR A 220 -4.25 23.95 -10.52
C TYR A 220 -5.14 22.76 -10.97
N LEU A 221 -5.52 21.79 -10.12
CA LEU A 221 -6.15 20.54 -10.60
C LEU A 221 -7.48 20.15 -9.93
N ILE A 222 -8.24 21.14 -9.46
CA ILE A 222 -9.63 20.93 -9.01
C ILE A 222 -10.54 21.91 -9.77
N ARG A 223 -11.18 21.40 -10.82
CA ARG A 223 -12.49 21.84 -11.31
C ARG A 223 -13.31 20.59 -11.62
#